data_AF-A0A1W1DUY8-F1
#
_entry.id   AF-A0A1W1DUY8-F1
#
_cell.length_a   1.000
_cell.length_b   1.000
_cell.length_c   1.000
_cell.angle_alpha   90.00
_cell.angle_beta   90.00
_cell.angle_gamma   90.00
#
_symmetry.space_group_name_H-M   'P 1'
#
loop_
_entity.id
_entity.type
_entity.pdbx_description
1 polymer ?
#
loop_
_entity_poly.entity_id
_entity_poly.type
_entity_poly.pdbx_seq_one_letter_code
_entity_poly.pdbx_strand_id
1 'polypeptide(L)'
;MDYYNDSKATNVISTIKALNALIDQHENVVLIAGGIAKQEDYSPLFDLIDKDVASVVLIGQSAQTLGMGIKKSTVSYADSMDEAVSLASSMINDGVVVLSPACASFDMFDNFEDRGRAFKQAISE
;
A
#
# COMPACT_ATOMS: atom_id res chain seq x y z
N MET A 1 -16.78 2.77 3.03
CA MET A 1 -15.38 2.63 2.63
C MET A 1 -14.53 2.77 3.86
N ASP A 2 -13.82 1.69 4.20
CA ASP A 2 -13.04 1.62 5.42
C ASP A 2 -11.54 1.86 5.14
N TYR A 3 -10.83 2.30 6.16
CA TYR A 3 -9.39 2.59 6.07
C TYR A 3 -8.63 1.84 7.15
N TYR A 4 -7.57 1.11 6.75
CA TYR A 4 -6.73 0.35 7.66
C TYR A 4 -5.30 0.88 7.62
N ASN A 5 -4.79 1.20 8.81
CA ASN A 5 -3.42 1.67 8.98
C ASN A 5 -2.54 0.54 9.53
N ASP A 6 -1.75 -0.05 8.66
CA ASP A 6 -0.73 -1.05 8.97
C ASP A 6 0.67 -0.52 8.56
N SER A 7 0.94 0.77 8.83
CA SER A 7 2.23 1.40 8.52
C SER A 7 3.43 0.66 9.13
N LYS A 8 3.21 -0.14 10.19
CA LYS A 8 4.22 -0.98 10.84
C LYS A 8 4.69 -2.16 9.98
N ALA A 9 3.94 -2.55 8.95
CA ALA A 9 4.34 -3.57 7.98
C ALA A 9 5.49 -3.08 7.09
N THR A 10 6.70 -3.13 7.64
CA THR A 10 7.94 -2.71 6.99
C THR A 10 8.65 -3.86 6.26
N ASN A 11 7.96 -4.96 5.99
CA ASN A 11 8.49 -6.14 5.29
C ASN A 11 7.37 -6.84 4.51
N VAL A 12 7.78 -7.66 3.53
CA VAL A 12 6.88 -8.34 2.58
C VAL A 12 5.84 -9.24 3.28
N ILE A 13 6.27 -10.05 4.26
CA ILE A 13 5.40 -11.03 4.93
C ILE A 13 4.30 -10.35 5.73
N SER A 14 4.61 -9.24 6.40
CA SER A 14 3.62 -8.45 7.15
C SER A 14 2.51 -7.94 6.23
N THR A 15 2.87 -7.40 5.06
CA THR A 15 1.89 -6.91 4.09
C THR A 15 1.04 -8.02 3.49
N ILE A 16 1.63 -9.18 3.17
CA ILE A 16 0.87 -10.35 2.71
C ILE A 16 -0.19 -10.78 3.73
N LYS A 17 0.15 -10.78 5.03
CA LYS A 17 -0.81 -11.13 6.10
C LYS A 17 -1.95 -10.13 6.19
N ALA A 18 -1.65 -8.84 6.11
CA ALA A 18 -2.66 -7.79 6.14
C ALA A 18 -3.61 -7.89 4.94
N LEU A 19 -3.07 -8.09 3.74
CA LEU A 19 -3.87 -8.26 2.51
C LEU A 19 -4.80 -9.46 2.59
N ASN A 20 -4.29 -10.65 2.92
CA ASN A 20 -5.13 -11.86 3.02
C ASN A 20 -6.28 -11.66 4.01
N ALA A 21 -6.03 -11.03 5.16
CA ALA A 21 -7.07 -10.77 6.15
C ALA A 21 -8.19 -9.84 5.65
N LEU A 22 -7.87 -8.92 4.74
CA LEU A 22 -8.83 -7.97 4.16
C LEU A 22 -9.54 -8.55 2.93
N ILE A 23 -8.83 -9.28 2.07
CA ILE A 23 -9.39 -9.94 0.88
C ILE A 23 -10.49 -10.93 1.27
N ASP A 24 -10.33 -11.65 2.40
CA ASP A 24 -11.35 -12.57 2.90
C ASP A 24 -12.64 -11.87 3.38
N GLN A 25 -12.58 -10.55 3.65
CA GLN A 25 -13.67 -9.79 4.25
C GLN A 25 -14.28 -8.72 3.33
N HIS A 26 -13.55 -8.32 2.28
CA HIS A 26 -13.94 -7.22 1.40
C HIS A 26 -13.74 -7.60 -0.07
N GLU A 27 -14.71 -7.24 -0.91
CA GLU A 27 -14.66 -7.53 -2.35
C GLU A 27 -13.56 -6.75 -3.08
N ASN A 28 -13.31 -5.50 -2.67
CA ASN A 28 -12.26 -4.67 -3.24
C ASN A 28 -11.29 -4.19 -2.16
N VAL A 29 -10.01 -4.45 -2.37
CA VAL A 29 -8.91 -3.96 -1.55
C VAL A 29 -8.00 -3.09 -2.41
N VAL A 30 -7.76 -1.86 -1.98
CA VAL A 30 -6.75 -0.96 -2.56
C VAL A 30 -5.57 -0.85 -1.61
N LEU A 31 -4.38 -1.18 -2.10
CA LEU A 31 -3.14 -1.16 -1.33
C LEU A 31 -2.38 0.15 -1.55
N ILE A 32 -2.01 0.83 -0.48
CA ILE A 32 -0.97 1.86 -0.51
C ILE A 32 0.33 1.23 0.00
N ALA A 33 1.37 1.22 -0.84
CA ALA A 33 2.66 0.63 -0.50
C ALA A 33 3.87 1.38 -1.04
N GLY A 34 5.06 1.00 -0.56
CA GLY A 34 6.33 1.61 -0.97
C GLY A 34 7.05 2.38 0.14
N GLY A 35 8.16 2.99 -0.25
CA GLY A 35 9.22 3.49 0.62
C GLY A 35 10.59 2.95 0.20
N ILE A 36 11.47 2.69 1.17
CA ILE A 36 12.77 2.03 0.95
C ILE A 36 12.59 0.50 1.03
N ALA A 37 12.72 -0.16 -0.11
CA ALA A 37 12.68 -1.62 -0.21
C ALA A 37 13.88 -2.24 0.51
N LYS A 38 13.62 -3.36 1.20
CA LYS A 38 14.66 -4.16 1.84
C LYS A 38 15.21 -5.17 0.84
N GLN A 39 16.35 -5.79 1.17
CA GLN A 39 16.87 -6.93 0.43
C GLN A 39 16.03 -8.19 0.74
N GLU A 40 14.81 -8.22 0.23
CA GLU A 40 13.83 -9.28 0.39
C GLU A 40 13.27 -9.67 -0.98
N ASP A 41 12.69 -10.87 -1.07
CA ASP A 41 11.96 -11.29 -2.26
C ASP A 41 10.52 -10.79 -2.22
N TYR A 42 10.17 -9.90 -3.15
CA TYR A 42 8.83 -9.31 -3.28
C TYR A 42 7.92 -10.11 -4.21
N SER A 43 8.44 -11.14 -4.92
CA SER A 43 7.65 -11.94 -5.86
C SER A 43 6.35 -12.48 -5.26
N PRO A 44 6.32 -13.01 -4.01
CA PRO A 44 5.09 -13.50 -3.40
C PRO A 44 4.04 -12.40 -3.16
N LEU A 45 4.48 -11.16 -2.92
CA LEU A 45 3.57 -10.04 -2.77
C LEU A 45 2.98 -9.61 -4.12
N PHE A 46 3.79 -9.59 -5.17
CA PHE A 46 3.31 -9.29 -6.53
C PHE A 46 2.30 -10.33 -7.01
N ASP A 47 2.56 -11.61 -6.77
CA ASP A 47 1.64 -12.70 -7.11
C ASP A 47 0.28 -12.54 -6.40
N LEU A 48 0.28 -12.15 -5.12
CA LEU A 48 -0.95 -11.89 -4.37
C LEU A 48 -1.68 -10.65 -4.90
N ILE A 49 -0.95 -9.57 -5.16
CA ILE A 49 -1.50 -8.32 -5.70
C ILE A 49 -2.20 -8.59 -7.04
N ASP A 50 -1.53 -9.30 -7.94
CA ASP A 50 -2.04 -9.59 -9.29
C ASP A 50 -3.22 -10.57 -9.31
N LYS A 51 -3.44 -11.28 -8.20
CA LYS A 51 -4.51 -12.25 -8.05
C LYS A 51 -5.77 -11.64 -7.45
N ASP A 52 -5.63 -10.90 -6.35
CA ASP A 52 -6.75 -10.57 -5.46
C ASP A 52 -6.79 -9.11 -4.99
N VAL A 53 -5.86 -8.23 -5.41
CA VAL A 53 -5.87 -6.80 -5.05
C VAL A 53 -6.38 -5.96 -6.22
N ALA A 54 -7.43 -5.16 -5.95
CA ALA A 54 -8.12 -4.40 -6.99
C ALA A 54 -7.22 -3.34 -7.64
N SER A 55 -6.45 -2.61 -6.83
CA SER A 55 -5.50 -1.60 -7.31
C SER A 55 -4.41 -1.33 -6.26
N VAL A 56 -3.28 -0.79 -6.72
CA VAL A 56 -2.14 -0.43 -5.88
C VAL A 56 -1.72 1.01 -6.17
N VAL A 57 -1.51 1.77 -5.10
CA VAL A 57 -0.86 3.08 -5.14
C VAL A 57 0.52 2.95 -4.52
N LEU A 58 1.56 3.27 -5.30
CA LEU A 58 2.94 3.16 -4.90
C LEU A 58 3.55 4.53 -4.59
N ILE A 59 4.23 4.63 -3.45
CA ILE A 59 4.90 5.85 -2.98
C ILE A 59 6.38 5.59 -2.65
N GLY A 60 7.17 6.66 -2.64
CA GLY A 60 8.55 6.64 -2.16
C GLY A 60 9.57 6.05 -3.12
N GLN A 61 10.80 5.91 -2.63
CA GLN A 61 12.00 5.65 -3.42
C GLN A 61 11.90 4.39 -4.29
N SER A 62 11.26 3.34 -3.79
CA SER A 62 11.17 2.05 -4.48
C SER A 62 9.89 1.88 -5.29
N ALA A 63 9.04 2.90 -5.39
CA ALA A 63 7.75 2.82 -6.06
C ALA A 63 7.85 2.27 -7.49
N GLN A 64 8.72 2.86 -8.31
CA GLN A 64 8.93 2.43 -9.70
C GLN A 64 9.44 0.98 -9.78
N THR A 65 10.38 0.60 -8.92
CA THR A 65 10.94 -0.76 -8.89
C THR A 65 9.90 -1.81 -8.51
N LEU A 66 9.08 -1.52 -7.49
CA LEU A 66 7.98 -2.39 -7.08
C LEU A 66 6.90 -2.50 -8.17
N GLY A 67 6.57 -1.37 -8.82
CA GLY A 67 5.60 -1.32 -9.90
C GLY A 67 5.99 -2.19 -11.10
N MET A 68 7.28 -2.31 -11.41
CA MET A 68 7.76 -3.23 -12.44
C MET A 68 7.49 -4.71 -12.13
N GLY A 69 7.31 -5.08 -10.86
CA GLY A 69 7.00 -6.44 -10.43
C GLY A 69 5.53 -6.83 -10.61
N ILE A 70 4.62 -5.86 -10.58
CA ILE A 70 3.17 -6.04 -10.69
C ILE A 70 2.78 -6.07 -12.17
N LYS A 71 2.03 -7.08 -12.62
CA LYS A 71 1.74 -7.32 -14.04
C LYS A 71 0.28 -7.17 -14.44
N LYS A 72 -0.65 -7.39 -13.51
CA LYS A 72 -2.09 -7.44 -13.78
C LYS A 72 -2.87 -6.37 -13.03
N SER A 73 -2.54 -6.14 -11.77
CA SER A 73 -3.25 -5.13 -10.97
C SER A 73 -2.98 -3.72 -11.51
N THR A 74 -3.95 -2.83 -11.34
CA THR A 74 -3.77 -1.43 -11.74
C THR A 74 -2.81 -0.76 -10.77
N VAL A 75 -1.74 -0.17 -11.29
CA VAL A 75 -0.73 0.55 -10.50
C VAL A 75 -0.82 2.04 -10.77
N SER A 76 -0.90 2.84 -9.72
CA SER A 76 -0.68 4.29 -9.76
C SER A 76 0.48 4.68 -8.85
N TYR A 77 1.02 5.87 -9.09
CA TYR A 77 2.13 6.42 -8.32
C TYR A 77 1.68 7.73 -7.69
N ALA A 78 2.12 7.99 -6.47
CA ALA A 78 1.87 9.23 -5.76
C ALA A 78 3.17 9.75 -5.12
N ASP A 79 3.31 11.06 -5.05
CA ASP A 79 4.48 11.74 -4.48
C ASP A 79 4.26 12.14 -3.01
N SER A 80 3.03 12.02 -2.51
CA SER A 80 2.66 12.33 -1.12
C SER A 80 1.63 11.35 -0.56
N MET A 81 1.48 11.32 0.76
CA MET A 81 0.45 10.50 1.41
C MET A 81 -0.96 10.99 1.07
N ASP A 82 -1.17 12.31 0.98
CA ASP A 82 -2.47 12.91 0.66
C ASP A 82 -2.92 12.52 -0.75
N GLU A 83 -2.01 12.64 -1.72
CA GLU A 83 -2.25 12.16 -3.08
C GLU A 83 -2.49 10.66 -3.12
N ALA A 84 -1.74 9.87 -2.33
CA ALA A 84 -1.90 8.43 -2.31
C ALA A 84 -3.28 8.00 -1.79
N VAL A 85 -3.76 8.62 -0.70
CA VAL A 85 -5.10 8.39 -0.15
C VAL A 85 -6.18 8.85 -1.13
N SER A 86 -6.00 10.04 -1.73
CA SER A 86 -6.95 10.57 -2.73
C SER A 86 -7.08 9.63 -3.94
N LEU A 87 -5.96 9.21 -4.54
CA LEU A 87 -5.95 8.24 -5.64
C LEU A 87 -6.59 6.92 -5.23
N ALA A 88 -6.18 6.35 -4.09
CA ALA A 88 -6.71 5.07 -3.62
C ALA A 88 -8.23 5.11 -3.42
N SER A 89 -8.74 6.20 -2.84
CA SER A 89 -10.18 6.39 -2.62
C SER A 89 -10.97 6.54 -3.92
N SER A 90 -10.36 7.10 -4.97
CA SER A 90 -11.01 7.30 -6.27
C SER A 90 -11.10 6.03 -7.12
N MET A 91 -10.34 4.99 -6.78
CA MET A 91 -10.26 3.74 -7.55
C MET A 91 -11.39 2.76 -7.25
N ILE A 92 -12.10 2.93 -6.12
CA ILE A 92 -13.15 2.02 -5.67
C ILE A 92 -14.37 2.81 -5.19
N ASN A 93 -15.56 2.25 -5.44
CA ASN A 93 -16.82 2.81 -4.92
C ASN A 93 -17.22 2.15 -3.59
N ASP A 94 -16.85 0.88 -3.41
CA ASP A 94 -17.07 0.11 -2.19
C ASP A 94 -15.91 -0.85 -1.95
N GLY A 95 -15.56 -1.08 -0.69
CA GLY A 95 -14.36 -1.82 -0.28
C GLY A 95 -13.52 -1.07 0.74
N VAL A 96 -12.21 -1.34 0.70
CA VAL A 96 -11.25 -0.91 1.73
C VAL A 96 -9.95 -0.36 1.12
N VAL A 97 -9.42 0.69 1.75
CA VAL A 97 -8.06 1.19 1.51
C VAL A 97 -7.16 0.79 2.67
N VAL A 98 -6.02 0.17 2.37
CA VAL A 98 -5.04 -0.24 3.39
C VAL A 98 -3.67 0.35 3.11
N LEU A 99 -3.11 1.03 4.11
CA LEU A 99 -1.68 1.33 4.14
C LEU A 99 -0.95 0.13 4.73
N SER A 100 -0.29 -0.67 3.91
CA SER A 100 0.58 -1.77 4.36
C SER A 100 1.83 -1.84 3.46
N PRO A 101 2.91 -1.14 3.81
CA PRO A 101 3.85 -0.65 2.81
C PRO A 101 4.95 -1.59 2.34
N ALA A 102 5.15 -2.74 2.99
CA ALA A 102 6.23 -3.71 2.73
C ALA A 102 7.67 -3.12 2.73
N CYS A 103 7.82 -1.85 3.10
CA CYS A 103 9.05 -1.07 2.97
C CYS A 103 9.29 -0.19 4.21
N ALA A 104 10.55 0.14 4.46
CA ALA A 104 10.91 1.14 5.47
C ALA A 104 10.47 2.54 5.01
N SER A 105 10.25 3.44 5.97
CA SER A 105 9.61 4.76 5.74
C SER A 105 10.57 5.94 5.58
N PHE A 106 11.87 5.73 5.80
CA PHE A 106 12.86 6.78 6.06
C PHE A 106 13.20 7.68 4.85
N ASP A 107 12.64 7.39 3.68
CA ASP A 107 12.76 8.22 2.49
C ASP A 107 11.77 9.38 2.46
N MET A 108 10.57 9.19 3.03
CA MET A 108 9.50 10.19 3.04
C MET A 108 9.08 10.64 4.43
N PHE A 109 9.42 9.88 5.48
CA PHE A 109 8.92 10.08 6.84
C PHE A 109 10.00 9.78 7.89
N ASP A 110 9.87 10.36 9.09
CA ASP A 110 10.83 10.16 10.18
C ASP A 110 10.84 8.70 10.71
N ASN A 111 9.70 8.03 10.67
CA ASN A 111 9.50 6.65 11.12
C ASN A 111 8.13 6.12 10.65
N PHE A 112 7.82 4.85 10.98
CA PHE A 112 6.56 4.25 10.57
C PHE A 112 5.36 4.86 11.32
N GLU A 113 5.53 5.35 12.55
CA GLU A 113 4.48 6.05 13.28
C GLU A 113 4.14 7.37 12.60
N ASP A 114 5.14 8.10 12.10
CA ASP A 114 4.96 9.34 11.35
C ASP A 114 4.21 9.12 10.04
N ARG A 115 4.63 8.13 9.25
CA ARG A 115 3.90 7.68 8.05
C ARG A 115 2.44 7.30 8.37
N GLY A 116 2.24 6.62 9.50
CA GLY A 116 0.90 6.24 9.96
C GLY A 116 0.05 7.43 10.40
N ARG A 117 0.65 8.48 10.98
CA ARG A 117 -0.05 9.73 11.30
C ARG A 117 -0.42 10.48 10.02
N ALA A 118 0.49 10.60 9.06
CA ALA A 118 0.23 11.22 7.77
C ALA A 118 -0.97 10.55 7.07
N PHE A 119 -1.03 9.22 7.07
CA PHE A 119 -2.17 8.49 6.50
C PHE A 119 -3.50 8.82 7.21
N LYS A 120 -3.51 8.89 8.54
CA LYS A 120 -4.73 9.26 9.29
C LYS A 120 -5.16 10.71 9.05
N GLN A 121 -4.20 11.60 8.87
CA GLN A 121 -4.45 13.00 8.54
C GLN A 121 -5.07 13.11 7.14
N ALA A 122 -4.45 12.46 6.15
CA ALA A 122 -4.93 12.41 4.77
C ALA A 122 -6.35 11.85 4.60
N ILE A 123 -6.81 10.97 5.50
CA ILE A 123 -8.20 10.45 5.49
C ILE A 123 -9.21 11.49 6.00
N SER A 124 -8.77 12.41 6.86
CA SER A 124 -9.64 13.37 7.56
C SER A 124 -9.84 14.68 6.79
N GLU A 125 -9.23 14.80 5.61
CA GLU A 125 -9.34 15.94 4.69
C GLU A 125 -10.34 15.66 3.57
#